data_AF-S9XFF1-F1
#
_entry.id   AF-S9XFF1-F1
#
_cell.length_a   1.000
_cell.length_b   1.000
_cell.length_c   1.000
_cell.angle_alpha   90.00
_cell.angle_beta   90.00
_cell.angle_gamma   90.00
#
_symmetry.space_group_name_H-M   'P 1'
#
loop_
_entity.id
_entity.type
_entity.pdbx_description
1 polymer ?
#
loop_
_entity_poly.entity_id
_entity_poly.type
_entity_poly.pdbx_seq_one_letter_code
_entity_poly.pdbx_strand_id
1 'polypeptide(L)'
;MKLFNSVSFSALLSLLAYVPISSLAAPLTKRSDLKDNEDFGLLSVHSGNLYVHLHEFYVGESGNVYLDPYDHADTSTSFKLKDGHLVYKNEYAHIADEGALIFKSDSKGAAKGFSFGDHVSAGYHFVYNGKDPVACPLKEDSNVYSIFYGDGTGDSKCTGISVLAIPNQSSSSSSSTTTTSSAAKVETVATASSASSSSTLLPYTTKCVVVPATDNKDKKESNYSTQSESTESSIYPIFPNGIRLTNTSSADSNSGNVYSPVASQKENDHVNTIFTFDVPQVTDKGCQLHFHIDNHGFPINVNGPNGVGEFNLYNLSSVADDSTTWANHPNRIAEIGRFNCSSNGCDYTTNITCPSSYQAVSYELSAITDKSYLNYFEETNPVEGLYLTV
;
A
#
# COMPACT_ATOMS: atom_id res chain seq x y z
N MET A 1 -39.55 27.80 69.77
CA MET A 1 -38.29 28.55 69.52
C MET A 1 -37.26 27.55 68.99
N LYS A 2 -36.55 27.90 67.90
CA LYS A 2 -35.58 27.10 67.09
C LYS A 2 -36.25 26.22 66.00
N LEU A 3 -36.38 26.70 64.76
CA LEU A 3 -35.41 26.94 63.67
C LEU A 3 -35.27 25.69 62.77
N PHE A 4 -36.08 25.66 61.70
CA PHE A 4 -35.90 24.78 60.55
C PHE A 4 -34.95 25.46 59.56
N ASN A 5 -33.81 24.82 59.28
CA ASN A 5 -32.86 25.25 58.25
C ASN A 5 -33.29 24.66 56.91
N SER A 6 -33.68 25.53 55.97
CA SER A 6 -33.87 25.21 54.56
C SER A 6 -32.52 25.30 53.85
N VAL A 7 -32.00 24.17 53.38
CA VAL A 7 -30.82 24.13 52.51
C VAL A 7 -31.31 24.15 51.05
N SER A 8 -31.08 25.27 50.39
CA SER A 8 -31.40 25.50 48.98
C SER A 8 -30.26 24.92 48.12
N PHE A 9 -30.54 23.87 47.35
CA PHE A 9 -29.62 23.36 46.33
C PHE A 9 -29.78 24.21 45.06
N SER A 10 -28.91 25.21 44.89
CA SER A 10 -28.75 25.90 43.60
C SER A 10 -27.94 25.01 42.66
N ALA A 11 -28.62 24.37 41.71
CA ALA A 11 -28.00 23.69 40.59
C ALA A 11 -27.39 24.74 39.63
N LEU A 12 -26.06 24.86 39.64
CA LEU A 12 -25.31 25.57 38.61
C LEU A 12 -25.27 24.69 37.36
N LEU A 13 -26.17 24.98 36.42
CA LEU A 13 -26.21 24.40 35.10
C LEU A 13 -25.13 25.07 34.23
N SER A 14 -23.91 24.53 34.27
CA SER A 14 -22.83 24.96 33.36
C SER A 14 -23.12 24.44 31.95
N LEU A 15 -23.66 25.32 31.09
CA LEU A 15 -23.69 25.12 29.64
C LEU A 15 -22.25 25.17 29.10
N LEU A 16 -21.60 24.02 29.02
CA LEU A 16 -20.49 23.81 28.07
C LEU A 16 -21.12 23.65 26.69
N ALA A 17 -21.14 24.75 25.94
CA ALA A 17 -21.46 24.72 24.51
C ALA A 17 -20.39 23.88 23.80
N TYR A 18 -20.73 22.63 23.51
CA TYR A 18 -19.99 21.75 22.63
C TYR A 18 -20.16 22.31 21.22
N VAL A 19 -19.24 23.17 20.80
CA VAL A 19 -19.16 23.62 19.40
C VAL A 19 -18.51 22.46 18.65
N PRO A 20 -19.23 21.71 17.79
CA PRO A 20 -18.57 20.74 16.94
C PRO A 20 -17.63 21.53 16.04
N ILE A 21 -16.32 21.34 16.25
CA ILE A 21 -15.32 21.74 15.28
C ILE A 21 -15.51 20.76 14.13
N SER A 22 -16.46 21.09 13.24
CA SER A 22 -16.56 20.47 11.94
C SER A 22 -15.26 20.81 11.22
N SER A 23 -14.23 19.99 11.39
CA SER A 23 -13.12 19.93 10.46
C SER A 23 -13.73 19.50 9.14
N LEU A 24 -14.17 20.49 8.35
CA LEU A 24 -14.41 20.31 6.94
C LEU A 24 -13.10 19.80 6.38
N ALA A 25 -13.00 18.49 6.19
CA ALA A 25 -11.97 17.90 5.37
C ALA A 25 -11.97 18.72 4.08
N ALA A 26 -10.87 19.42 3.83
CA ALA A 26 -10.74 20.19 2.61
C ALA A 26 -11.08 19.21 1.48
N PRO A 27 -12.00 19.57 0.56
CA PRO A 27 -12.32 18.70 -0.55
C PRO A 27 -11.00 18.33 -1.21
N LEU A 28 -10.73 17.03 -1.37
CA LEU A 28 -9.58 16.54 -2.12
C LEU A 28 -9.68 17.18 -3.50
N THR A 29 -8.97 18.29 -3.68
CA THR A 29 -8.92 19.00 -4.95
C THR A 29 -8.29 18.02 -5.91
N LYS A 30 -9.05 17.61 -6.92
CA LYS A 30 -8.58 16.75 -8.00
C LYS A 30 -7.24 17.33 -8.46
N ARG A 31 -6.15 16.57 -8.23
CA ARG A 31 -4.79 16.97 -8.64
C ARG A 31 -4.85 17.27 -10.14
N SER A 32 -4.21 18.35 -10.58
CA SER A 32 -4.14 18.63 -12.01
C SER A 32 -3.45 17.45 -12.68
N ASP A 33 -4.11 16.87 -13.69
CA ASP A 33 -3.58 15.74 -14.44
C ASP A 33 -2.20 16.10 -15.01
N LEU A 34 -1.22 15.18 -14.95
CA LEU A 34 0.09 15.38 -15.55
C LEU A 34 -0.07 15.59 -17.05
N LYS A 35 0.52 16.66 -17.58
CA LYS A 35 0.52 16.91 -19.03
C LYS A 35 1.90 16.74 -19.61
N ASP A 36 1.92 16.45 -20.91
CA ASP A 36 3.14 16.54 -21.69
C ASP A 36 3.83 17.89 -21.47
N ASN A 37 5.15 17.84 -21.35
CA ASN A 37 6.06 18.95 -21.12
C ASN A 37 5.96 19.65 -19.74
N GLU A 38 5.20 19.08 -18.80
CA GLU A 38 5.24 19.46 -17.39
C GLU A 38 6.34 18.70 -16.64
N ASP A 39 6.88 19.33 -15.59
CA ASP A 39 7.91 18.77 -14.72
C ASP A 39 7.30 17.78 -13.70
N PHE A 40 7.88 16.59 -13.59
CA PHE A 40 7.48 15.56 -12.62
C PHE A 40 8.67 14.81 -12.04
N GLY A 41 8.50 14.26 -10.84
CA GLY A 41 9.43 13.31 -10.24
C GLY A 41 9.07 11.86 -10.60
N LEU A 42 10.07 10.98 -10.59
CA LEU A 42 9.87 9.53 -10.69
C LEU A 42 10.22 8.88 -9.35
N LEU A 43 9.36 7.97 -8.90
CA LEU A 43 9.50 7.21 -7.67
C LEU A 43 9.33 5.73 -7.98
N SER A 44 10.29 4.89 -7.58
CA SER A 44 10.15 3.44 -7.65
C SER A 44 9.21 2.94 -6.55
N VAL A 45 8.39 1.96 -6.89
CA VAL A 45 7.45 1.29 -5.98
C VAL A 45 7.40 -0.22 -6.30
N HIS A 46 6.82 -0.99 -5.39
CA HIS A 46 6.50 -2.42 -5.58
C HIS A 46 7.69 -3.33 -5.97
N SER A 47 8.80 -3.31 -5.22
CA SER A 47 10.04 -4.03 -5.59
C SER A 47 10.48 -5.15 -4.63
N GLY A 48 9.78 -5.35 -3.51
CA GLY A 48 10.19 -6.26 -2.43
C GLY A 48 11.55 -5.96 -1.76
N ASN A 49 12.30 -4.99 -2.28
CA ASN A 49 13.66 -4.69 -1.88
C ASN A 49 13.71 -3.28 -1.28
N LEU A 50 14.08 -3.18 -0.01
CA LEU A 50 14.11 -1.92 0.75
C LEU A 50 15.09 -0.87 0.18
N TYR A 51 16.08 -1.25 -0.63
CA TYR A 51 17.02 -0.34 -1.29
C TYR A 51 16.52 0.15 -2.67
N VAL A 52 15.34 -0.31 -3.06
CA VAL A 52 14.73 -0.04 -4.35
C VAL A 52 13.34 0.54 -4.16
N HIS A 53 12.64 0.15 -3.11
CA HIS A 53 11.26 0.54 -2.86
C HIS A 53 11.14 1.95 -2.28
N LEU A 54 10.31 2.82 -2.88
CA LEU A 54 10.12 4.23 -2.52
C LEU A 54 11.38 5.08 -2.65
N HIS A 55 12.13 4.85 -3.72
CA HIS A 55 13.34 5.62 -4.03
C HIS A 55 13.10 6.57 -5.21
N GLU A 56 13.55 7.81 -5.04
CA GLU A 56 13.51 8.81 -6.12
C GLU A 56 14.59 8.53 -7.16
N PHE A 57 14.37 8.98 -8.39
CA PHE A 57 15.31 8.77 -9.47
C PHE A 57 16.38 9.87 -9.51
N TYR A 58 17.64 9.48 -9.64
CA TYR A 58 18.81 10.36 -9.74
C TYR A 58 19.51 10.13 -11.08
N VAL A 59 19.79 11.20 -11.84
CA VAL A 59 20.61 11.11 -13.06
C VAL A 59 22.03 11.56 -12.75
N GLY A 60 22.98 10.61 -12.76
CA GLY A 60 24.40 10.88 -12.51
C GLY A 60 25.10 11.58 -13.66
N GLU A 61 26.36 11.97 -13.46
CA GLU A 61 27.19 12.61 -14.48
C GLU A 61 27.44 11.73 -15.71
N SER A 62 27.43 10.42 -15.56
CA SER A 62 27.49 9.46 -16.68
C SER A 62 26.20 9.39 -17.51
N GLY A 63 25.14 10.07 -17.06
CA GLY A 63 23.80 10.01 -17.65
C GLY A 63 22.98 8.80 -17.21
N ASN A 64 23.56 7.83 -16.51
CA ASN A 64 22.82 6.70 -15.96
C ASN A 64 21.84 7.15 -14.87
N VAL A 65 20.76 6.37 -14.72
CA VAL A 65 19.73 6.60 -13.70
C VAL A 65 19.94 5.65 -12.53
N TYR A 66 19.85 6.19 -11.32
CA TYR A 66 20.03 5.49 -10.05
C TYR A 66 18.85 5.74 -9.10
N LEU A 67 18.69 4.86 -8.12
CA LEU A 67 17.68 4.99 -7.06
C LEU A 67 18.21 5.64 -5.77
N ASP A 68 19.50 5.98 -5.73
CA ASP A 68 20.11 6.70 -4.61
C ASP A 68 21.14 7.70 -5.14
N PRO A 69 21.51 8.72 -4.33
CA PRO A 69 22.60 9.63 -4.65
C PRO A 69 23.89 8.86 -5.02
N TYR A 70 24.30 8.97 -6.28
CA TYR A 70 25.46 8.28 -6.83
C TYR A 70 25.97 9.05 -8.05
N ASP A 71 27.24 8.81 -8.42
CA ASP A 71 27.83 9.40 -9.64
C ASP A 71 27.64 10.93 -9.69
N HIS A 72 27.89 11.55 -8.53
CA HIS A 72 27.81 12.99 -8.27
C HIS A 72 26.41 13.62 -8.39
N ALA A 73 25.35 12.82 -8.48
CA ALA A 73 23.98 13.27 -8.26
C ALA A 73 23.65 13.25 -6.76
N ASP A 74 23.32 14.42 -6.20
CA ASP A 74 22.92 14.61 -4.80
C ASP A 74 21.46 15.03 -4.64
N THR A 75 20.75 15.25 -5.75
CA THR A 75 19.38 15.72 -5.81
C THR A 75 18.57 14.85 -6.73
N SER A 76 17.33 14.54 -6.31
CA SER A 76 16.41 13.80 -7.16
C SER A 76 16.04 14.61 -8.39
N THR A 77 15.75 13.89 -9.47
CA THR A 77 15.64 14.47 -10.79
C THR A 77 14.20 14.82 -11.14
N SER A 78 14.02 16.02 -11.71
CA SER A 78 12.80 16.41 -12.39
C SER A 78 12.90 16.04 -13.86
N PHE A 79 11.86 15.38 -14.37
CA PHE A 79 11.75 14.91 -15.74
C PHE A 79 10.60 15.61 -16.48
N LYS A 80 10.64 15.53 -17.82
CA LYS A 80 9.54 15.91 -18.71
C LYS A 80 9.25 14.79 -19.67
N LEU A 81 7.99 14.66 -20.05
CA LEU A 81 7.56 13.79 -21.14
C LEU A 81 7.24 14.68 -22.34
N LYS A 82 7.92 14.47 -23.47
CA LYS A 82 7.74 15.27 -24.69
C LYS A 82 7.58 14.35 -25.89
N ASP A 83 6.37 14.29 -26.45
CA ASP A 83 6.07 13.49 -27.64
C ASP A 83 6.46 11.99 -27.47
N GLY A 84 6.31 11.48 -26.24
CA GLY A 84 6.69 10.11 -25.86
C GLY A 84 8.18 9.89 -25.55
N HIS A 85 8.97 10.96 -25.46
CA HIS A 85 10.36 10.95 -25.01
C HIS A 85 10.47 11.43 -23.56
N LEU A 86 11.22 10.70 -22.73
CA LEU A 86 11.59 11.15 -21.40
C LEU A 86 12.81 12.08 -21.51
N VAL A 87 12.74 13.25 -20.86
CA VAL A 87 13.72 14.35 -20.99
C VAL A 87 14.18 14.84 -19.62
N TYR A 88 15.47 15.09 -19.47
CA TYR A 88 16.13 15.67 -18.30
C TYR A 88 17.15 16.72 -18.72
N LYS A 89 17.09 17.96 -18.22
CA LYS A 89 18.04 19.05 -18.56
C LYS A 89 18.34 19.24 -20.07
N ASN A 90 17.34 19.01 -20.93
CA ASN A 90 17.43 18.99 -22.40
C ASN A 90 18.16 17.79 -23.02
N GLU A 91 18.52 16.81 -22.21
CA GLU A 91 19.00 15.51 -22.62
C GLU A 91 17.82 14.55 -22.75
N TYR A 92 17.95 13.62 -23.68
CA TYR A 92 16.91 12.64 -23.99
C TYR A 92 17.30 11.29 -23.41
N ALA A 93 16.31 10.53 -22.95
CA ALA A 93 16.50 9.16 -22.55
C ALA A 93 16.86 8.29 -23.77
N HIS A 94 17.82 7.39 -23.58
CA HIS A 94 18.21 6.30 -24.45
C HIS A 94 18.13 4.99 -23.66
N ILE A 95 17.83 3.91 -24.36
CA ILE A 95 17.95 2.55 -23.82
C ILE A 95 19.21 1.94 -24.43
N ALA A 96 20.21 1.65 -23.60
CA ALA A 96 21.47 1.03 -24.05
C ALA A 96 21.26 -0.43 -24.47
N ASP A 97 22.28 -1.06 -25.04
CA ASP A 97 22.22 -2.45 -25.56
C ASP A 97 21.81 -3.49 -24.48
N GLU A 98 22.05 -3.19 -23.20
CA GLU A 98 21.65 -4.02 -22.04
C GLU A 98 20.36 -3.54 -21.37
N GLY A 99 19.62 -2.63 -22.00
CA GLY A 99 18.39 -2.06 -21.43
C GLY A 99 18.61 -0.87 -20.49
N ALA A 100 19.85 -0.50 -20.17
CA ALA A 100 20.13 0.58 -19.22
C ALA A 100 19.50 1.91 -19.67
N LEU A 101 18.80 2.57 -18.76
CA LEU A 101 18.25 3.90 -18.96
C LEU A 101 19.35 4.95 -18.78
N ILE A 102 19.71 5.63 -19.86
CA ILE A 102 20.77 6.65 -19.86
C ILE A 102 20.32 7.92 -20.57
N PHE A 103 20.68 9.08 -20.05
CA PHE A 103 20.43 10.38 -20.67
C PHE A 103 21.64 10.83 -21.48
N LYS A 104 21.37 11.34 -22.68
CA LYS A 104 22.38 11.88 -23.59
C LYS A 104 21.88 13.17 -24.23
N SER A 105 22.79 14.10 -24.51
CA SER A 105 22.44 15.36 -25.16
C SER A 105 22.04 15.20 -26.64
N ASP A 106 22.42 14.10 -27.30
CA ASP A 106 22.02 13.78 -28.68
C ASP A 106 20.59 13.20 -28.71
N SER A 107 19.72 13.79 -29.52
CA SER A 107 18.36 13.30 -29.74
C SER A 107 18.30 12.16 -30.77
N LYS A 108 19.35 11.95 -31.56
CA LYS A 108 19.40 10.87 -32.54
C LYS A 108 19.46 9.53 -31.83
N GLY A 109 18.43 8.71 -32.04
CA GLY A 109 18.30 7.42 -31.37
C GLY A 109 17.69 7.50 -29.97
N ALA A 110 17.24 8.68 -29.55
CA ALA A 110 16.49 8.83 -28.30
C ALA A 110 15.31 7.86 -28.26
N ALA A 111 15.16 7.19 -27.12
CA ALA A 111 14.10 6.23 -26.90
C ALA A 111 12.74 6.93 -26.92
N LYS A 112 11.81 6.35 -27.69
CA LYS A 112 10.42 6.77 -27.78
C LYS A 112 9.53 5.65 -27.26
N GLY A 113 8.44 6.01 -26.58
CA GLY A 113 7.47 5.07 -26.03
C GLY A 113 7.26 5.20 -24.52
N PHE A 114 7.82 6.23 -23.89
CA PHE A 114 7.48 6.56 -22.51
C PHE A 114 6.05 7.12 -22.45
N SER A 115 5.29 6.72 -21.43
CA SER A 115 3.91 7.16 -21.26
C SER A 115 3.45 7.08 -19.80
N PHE A 116 2.53 7.97 -19.45
CA PHE A 116 1.71 7.82 -18.24
C PHE A 116 0.64 6.77 -18.51
N GLY A 117 0.62 5.72 -17.69
CA GLY A 117 -0.42 4.71 -17.64
C GLY A 117 -1.54 5.11 -16.68
N ASP A 118 -2.04 4.14 -15.92
CA ASP A 118 -3.17 4.33 -15.03
C ASP A 118 -2.88 5.34 -13.91
N HIS A 119 -3.90 6.12 -13.59
CA HIS A 119 -3.86 7.06 -12.47
C HIS A 119 -4.11 6.32 -11.16
N VAL A 120 -3.22 6.54 -10.19
CA VAL A 120 -3.32 6.03 -8.82
C VAL A 120 -3.31 7.19 -7.83
N SER A 121 -3.66 6.95 -6.56
CA SER A 121 -3.77 7.99 -5.52
C SER A 121 -2.50 8.86 -5.38
N ALA A 122 -1.33 8.26 -5.58
CA ALA A 122 -0.04 8.95 -5.44
C ALA A 122 0.45 9.66 -6.72
N GLY A 123 -0.03 9.29 -7.90
CA GLY A 123 0.49 9.77 -9.19
C GLY A 123 0.00 8.96 -10.39
N TYR A 124 0.86 8.78 -11.38
CA TYR A 124 0.56 8.01 -12.59
C TYR A 124 1.56 6.88 -12.73
N HIS A 125 1.09 5.69 -13.10
CA HIS A 125 2.02 4.62 -13.48
C HIS A 125 2.87 5.09 -14.67
N PHE A 126 4.17 4.85 -14.65
CA PHE A 126 5.10 5.34 -15.66
C PHE A 126 5.84 4.18 -16.29
N VAL A 127 5.66 4.01 -17.60
CA VAL A 127 6.12 2.83 -18.34
C VAL A 127 6.86 3.21 -19.62
N TYR A 128 7.67 2.30 -20.13
CA TYR A 128 8.29 2.39 -21.45
C TYR A 128 7.79 1.26 -22.34
N ASN A 129 7.15 1.62 -23.48
CA ASN A 129 6.49 0.67 -24.37
C ASN A 129 5.52 -0.28 -23.64
N GLY A 130 4.81 0.25 -22.63
CA GLY A 130 3.87 -0.52 -21.80
C GLY A 130 4.52 -1.51 -20.83
N LYS A 131 5.83 -1.43 -20.61
CA LYS A 131 6.57 -2.30 -19.70
C LYS A 131 7.17 -1.52 -18.53
N ASP A 132 7.21 -2.19 -17.40
CA ASP A 132 7.90 -1.76 -16.19
C ASP A 132 9.42 -1.97 -16.30
N PRO A 133 10.22 -1.10 -15.65
CA PRO A 133 11.65 -1.30 -15.55
C PRO A 133 12.02 -2.34 -14.49
N VAL A 134 13.30 -2.71 -14.50
CA VAL A 134 13.97 -3.46 -13.44
C VAL A 134 15.07 -2.60 -12.83
N ALA A 135 15.30 -2.73 -11.53
CA ALA A 135 16.40 -2.13 -10.82
C ALA A 135 17.48 -3.18 -10.55
N CYS A 136 18.69 -2.95 -11.03
CA CYS A 136 19.83 -3.87 -10.83
C CYS A 136 20.92 -3.23 -9.97
N PRO A 137 21.52 -3.95 -9.02
CA PRO A 137 22.59 -3.41 -8.21
C PRO A 137 23.84 -3.16 -9.07
N LEU A 138 24.58 -2.08 -8.80
CA LEU A 138 25.79 -1.74 -9.58
C LEU A 138 26.93 -2.76 -9.45
N LYS A 139 26.92 -3.52 -8.35
CA LYS A 139 27.83 -4.62 -8.03
C LYS A 139 27.12 -5.53 -7.04
N GLU A 140 27.56 -6.78 -6.91
CA GLU A 140 26.86 -7.80 -6.09
C GLU A 140 26.50 -7.35 -4.67
N ASP A 141 27.33 -6.53 -4.01
CA ASP A 141 27.12 -6.04 -2.64
C ASP A 141 26.80 -4.53 -2.58
N SER A 142 26.23 -3.99 -3.65
CA SER A 142 25.80 -2.59 -3.70
C SER A 142 24.40 -2.41 -3.11
N ASN A 143 24.23 -1.36 -2.31
CA ASN A 143 22.91 -0.83 -1.98
C ASN A 143 22.44 0.22 -3.00
N VAL A 144 23.26 0.55 -3.99
CA VAL A 144 22.92 1.47 -5.08
C VAL A 144 22.51 0.67 -6.31
N TYR A 145 21.33 0.97 -6.82
CA TYR A 145 20.71 0.32 -7.98
C TYR A 145 20.61 1.30 -9.16
N SER A 146 20.75 0.76 -10.37
CA SER A 146 20.51 1.47 -11.63
C SER A 146 19.31 0.90 -12.37
N ILE A 147 18.70 1.71 -13.23
CA ILE A 147 17.42 1.43 -13.88
C ILE A 147 17.64 0.88 -15.30
N PHE A 148 16.96 -0.22 -15.60
CA PHE A 148 16.99 -0.90 -16.90
C PHE A 148 15.57 -1.18 -17.39
N TYR A 149 15.38 -1.22 -18.70
CA TYR A 149 14.15 -1.71 -19.35
C TYR A 149 14.46 -2.97 -20.14
N GLY A 150 13.76 -4.07 -19.85
CA GLY A 150 14.05 -5.41 -20.35
C GLY A 150 14.54 -6.32 -19.23
N ASP A 151 15.41 -7.27 -19.56
CA ASP A 151 15.91 -8.28 -18.61
C ASP A 151 17.02 -7.75 -17.66
N GLY A 152 17.37 -6.46 -17.79
CA GLY A 152 18.45 -5.84 -17.01
C GLY A 152 19.83 -6.40 -17.35
N THR A 153 20.70 -6.49 -16.35
CA THR A 153 22.05 -7.05 -16.51
C THR A 153 22.08 -8.58 -16.53
N GLY A 154 20.92 -9.24 -16.37
CA GLY A 154 20.82 -10.69 -16.17
C GLY A 154 21.27 -11.15 -14.77
N ASP A 155 21.54 -10.22 -13.84
CA ASP A 155 21.81 -10.53 -12.44
C ASP A 155 20.52 -11.00 -11.75
N SER A 156 20.59 -12.12 -11.05
CA SER A 156 19.51 -12.64 -10.19
C SER A 156 19.05 -11.67 -9.09
N LYS A 157 19.86 -10.65 -8.78
CA LYS A 157 19.56 -9.59 -7.81
C LYS A 157 18.85 -8.39 -8.43
N CYS A 158 18.64 -8.36 -9.74
CA CYS A 158 17.74 -7.39 -10.34
C CYS A 158 16.33 -7.63 -9.81
N THR A 159 15.63 -6.57 -9.44
CA THR A 159 14.23 -6.66 -9.00
C THR A 159 13.34 -5.87 -9.94
N GLY A 160 12.15 -6.40 -10.22
CA GLY A 160 11.10 -5.67 -10.94
C GLY A 160 10.66 -4.48 -10.11
N ILE A 161 10.40 -3.34 -10.77
CA ILE A 161 9.85 -2.16 -10.09
C ILE A 161 8.70 -1.61 -10.90
N SER A 162 7.65 -1.17 -10.23
CA SER A 162 6.72 -0.23 -10.85
C SER A 162 7.24 1.19 -10.60
N VAL A 163 6.94 2.11 -11.51
CA VAL A 163 7.39 3.51 -11.36
C VAL A 163 6.18 4.43 -11.34
N LEU A 164 6.16 5.37 -10.40
CA LEU A 164 5.16 6.42 -10.33
C LEU A 164 5.76 7.74 -10.81
N ALA A 165 5.10 8.35 -11.79
CA ALA A 165 5.28 9.76 -12.11
C ALA A 165 4.43 10.62 -11.17
N ILE A 166 5.10 11.47 -10.41
CA ILE A 166 4.48 12.32 -9.39
C ILE A 166 4.59 13.78 -9.85
N PRO A 167 3.47 14.50 -10.01
CA PRO A 167 3.51 15.91 -10.33
C PRO A 167 4.32 16.68 -9.31
N ASN A 168 5.30 17.47 -9.77
CA ASN A 168 5.98 18.40 -8.90
C ASN A 168 4.94 19.36 -8.36
N GLN A 169 4.74 19.37 -7.03
CA GLN A 169 3.99 20.44 -6.41
C GLN A 169 4.81 21.69 -6.66
N SER A 170 4.38 22.51 -7.62
CA SER A 170 4.93 23.84 -7.83
C SER A 170 4.91 24.49 -6.47
N SER A 171 6.08 24.66 -5.87
CA SER A 171 6.26 25.34 -4.60
C SER A 171 5.84 26.79 -4.83
N SER A 172 4.54 27.06 -4.71
CA SER A 172 4.04 28.41 -4.59
C SER A 172 4.63 28.93 -3.29
N SER A 173 5.76 29.62 -3.42
CA SER A 173 6.48 30.29 -2.37
C SER A 173 5.55 31.32 -1.72
N SER A 174 4.77 30.89 -0.73
CA SER A 174 4.07 31.77 0.18
C SER A 174 5.14 32.42 1.05
N SER A 175 5.62 33.57 0.61
CA SER A 175 6.44 34.49 1.38
C SER A 175 5.63 34.97 2.59
N SER A 176 5.66 34.21 3.69
CA SER A 176 5.17 34.67 4.98
C SER A 176 6.21 35.64 5.55
N THR A 177 5.97 36.93 5.35
CA THR A 177 6.64 38.00 6.09
C THR A 177 6.45 37.77 7.59
N THR A 178 7.52 37.37 8.27
CA THR A 178 7.60 37.32 9.73
C THR A 178 7.62 38.74 10.28
N THR A 179 6.48 39.20 10.81
CA THR A 179 6.44 40.35 11.72
C THR A 179 6.82 39.89 13.12
N THR A 180 7.92 40.46 13.60
CA THR A 180 8.48 40.33 14.95
C THR A 180 7.52 40.94 15.98
N SER A 181 7.09 40.18 16.97
CA SER A 181 6.51 40.74 18.21
C SER A 181 6.88 39.90 19.44
N SER A 182 7.84 40.44 20.18
CA SER A 182 7.92 40.56 21.65
C SER A 182 7.41 39.42 22.54
N ALA A 183 8.35 38.95 23.37
CA ALA A 183 8.22 38.04 24.50
C ALA A 183 7.12 38.41 25.51
N ALA A 184 6.41 37.39 25.99
CA ALA A 184 5.79 37.37 27.31
C ALA A 184 5.92 35.97 27.93
N LYS A 185 6.39 35.98 29.16
CA LYS A 185 6.71 34.87 30.07
C LYS A 185 5.46 34.52 30.87
N VAL A 186 4.99 33.27 30.87
CA VAL A 186 4.04 32.76 31.89
C VAL A 186 4.30 31.28 32.18
N GLU A 187 4.08 30.96 33.46
CA GLU A 187 4.53 29.85 34.29
C GLU A 187 3.89 28.48 34.01
N THR A 188 4.68 27.47 34.39
CA THR A 188 4.37 26.05 34.54
C THR A 188 3.36 25.81 35.67
N VAL A 189 2.26 25.11 35.39
CA VAL A 189 1.49 24.37 36.41
C VAL A 189 1.10 23.01 35.85
N ALA A 190 1.58 21.96 36.49
CA ALA A 190 1.23 20.56 36.24
C ALA A 190 -0.07 20.21 36.96
N THR A 191 -0.99 19.52 36.29
CA THR A 191 -2.09 18.82 36.94
C THR A 191 -2.30 17.47 36.25
N ALA A 192 -2.02 16.41 36.99
CA ALA A 192 -2.37 15.05 36.65
C ALA A 192 -3.89 14.84 36.81
N SER A 193 -4.52 14.12 35.88
CA SER A 193 -5.84 13.53 36.11
C SER A 193 -5.95 12.22 35.32
N SER A 194 -6.01 11.15 36.09
CA SER A 194 -6.33 9.79 35.70
C SER A 194 -7.84 9.68 35.45
N ALA A 195 -8.23 9.15 34.29
CA ALA A 195 -9.61 8.78 34.00
C ALA A 195 -9.66 7.31 33.59
N SER A 196 -10.27 6.49 34.44
CA SER A 196 -10.63 5.11 34.14
C SER A 196 -11.96 5.08 33.37
N SER A 197 -11.99 4.47 32.20
CA SER A 197 -13.21 4.18 31.45
C SER A 197 -13.45 2.67 31.45
N SER A 198 -14.49 2.23 32.17
CA SER A 198 -15.05 0.89 32.04
C SER A 198 -16.01 0.86 30.87
N SER A 199 -15.77 0.01 29.87
CA SER A 199 -16.71 -0.27 28.78
C SER A 199 -17.44 -1.59 29.06
N THR A 200 -18.77 -1.51 29.07
CA THR A 200 -19.68 -2.66 29.20
C THR A 200 -19.95 -3.21 27.80
N LEU A 201 -19.49 -4.44 27.53
CA LEU A 201 -19.75 -5.16 26.29
C LEU A 201 -21.19 -5.72 26.27
N LEU A 202 -21.92 -5.48 25.18
CA LEU A 202 -23.16 -6.17 24.86
C LEU A 202 -22.85 -7.31 23.87
N PRO A 203 -23.33 -8.55 24.09
CA PRO A 203 -23.10 -9.64 23.16
C PRO A 203 -24.11 -9.61 22.01
N TYR A 204 -23.63 -9.47 20.77
CA TYR A 204 -24.39 -9.76 19.56
C TYR A 204 -23.97 -11.14 19.05
N THR A 205 -24.93 -12.06 18.96
CA THR A 205 -24.73 -13.39 18.39
C THR A 205 -25.23 -13.41 16.96
N THR A 206 -24.32 -13.41 16.00
CA THR A 206 -24.65 -13.61 14.58
C THR A 206 -24.47 -15.08 14.24
N LYS A 207 -25.58 -15.79 13.98
CA LYS A 207 -25.55 -17.17 13.50
C LYS A 207 -25.06 -17.20 12.04
N CYS A 208 -23.91 -17.83 11.80
CA CYS A 208 -23.45 -18.16 10.46
C CYS A 208 -24.26 -19.34 9.89
N VAL A 209 -24.82 -19.17 8.71
CA VAL A 209 -25.34 -20.28 7.89
C VAL A 209 -24.22 -20.69 6.95
N VAL A 210 -23.60 -21.84 7.20
CA VAL A 210 -22.65 -22.45 6.30
C VAL A 210 -23.43 -23.01 5.11
N VAL A 211 -23.18 -22.51 3.91
CA VAL A 211 -23.65 -23.12 2.66
C VAL A 211 -22.60 -24.18 2.27
N PRO A 212 -22.95 -25.47 2.19
CA PRO A 212 -21.99 -26.48 1.76
C PRO A 212 -21.64 -26.30 0.29
N ALA A 213 -20.33 -26.22 0.00
CA ALA A 213 -19.81 -26.34 -1.35
C ALA A 213 -20.18 -27.72 -1.90
N THR A 214 -20.79 -27.74 -3.09
CA THR A 214 -21.13 -28.98 -3.79
C THR A 214 -19.92 -29.44 -4.59
N ASP A 215 -19.28 -30.50 -4.12
CA ASP A 215 -18.29 -31.26 -4.89
C ASP A 215 -18.97 -31.87 -6.13
N ASN A 216 -18.68 -31.35 -7.32
CA ASN A 216 -18.97 -32.04 -8.57
C ASN A 216 -17.72 -32.78 -9.03
N LYS A 217 -17.60 -34.04 -8.61
CA LYS A 217 -16.78 -35.05 -9.31
C LYS A 217 -17.62 -35.78 -10.35
N ASP A 218 -16.95 -36.13 -11.44
CA ASP A 218 -17.34 -37.01 -12.53
C ASP A 218 -18.14 -36.40 -13.70
N LYS A 219 -17.43 -36.06 -14.78
CA LYS A 219 -17.74 -36.61 -16.11
C LYS A 219 -16.55 -36.52 -17.07
N LYS A 220 -16.26 -37.66 -17.70
CA LYS A 220 -15.19 -37.90 -18.67
C LYS A 220 -15.79 -38.02 -20.08
N GLU A 221 -15.07 -37.48 -21.08
CA GLU A 221 -15.19 -37.65 -22.54
C GLU A 221 -16.44 -37.04 -23.22
N SER A 222 -16.41 -36.40 -24.40
CA SER A 222 -15.41 -36.26 -25.48
C SER A 222 -15.82 -35.13 -26.46
N ASN A 223 -14.89 -34.80 -27.37
CA ASN A 223 -15.02 -34.15 -28.68
C ASN A 223 -14.70 -32.65 -28.84
N TYR A 224 -13.62 -32.46 -29.60
CA TYR A 224 -13.21 -31.31 -30.39
C TYR A 224 -14.38 -30.44 -30.85
N SER A 225 -14.43 -29.21 -30.33
CA SER A 225 -15.16 -28.10 -30.92
C SER A 225 -14.20 -26.92 -31.04
N THR A 226 -14.16 -26.38 -32.25
CA THR A 226 -13.41 -25.21 -32.69
C THR A 226 -13.43 -24.10 -31.65
N GLN A 227 -12.25 -23.73 -31.14
CA GLN A 227 -12.04 -22.55 -30.31
C GLN A 227 -12.39 -21.32 -31.14
N SER A 228 -13.58 -20.79 -30.91
CA SER A 228 -13.83 -19.36 -31.03
C SER A 228 -12.95 -18.72 -29.96
N GLU A 229 -11.93 -17.95 -30.36
CA GLU A 229 -11.25 -17.00 -29.50
C GLU A 229 -12.29 -16.02 -28.97
N SER A 230 -12.92 -16.36 -27.85
CA SER A 230 -13.50 -15.34 -26.99
C SER A 230 -12.31 -14.53 -26.50
N THR A 231 -12.33 -13.24 -26.81
CA THR A 231 -11.55 -12.21 -26.12
C THR A 231 -11.88 -12.30 -24.64
N GLU A 232 -11.20 -13.20 -23.95
CA GLU A 232 -11.23 -13.35 -22.51
C GLU A 232 -10.68 -12.03 -21.99
N SER A 233 -11.59 -11.18 -21.52
CA SER A 233 -11.25 -9.92 -20.88
C SER A 233 -10.24 -10.26 -19.79
N SER A 234 -8.97 -9.92 -20.01
CA SER A 234 -7.89 -10.17 -19.06
C SER A 234 -8.34 -9.64 -17.70
N ILE A 235 -8.54 -10.55 -16.76
CA ILE A 235 -8.94 -10.21 -15.40
C ILE A 235 -7.70 -9.62 -14.74
N TYR A 236 -7.64 -8.29 -14.67
CA TYR A 236 -6.53 -7.60 -14.02
C TYR A 236 -6.66 -7.76 -12.50
N PRO A 237 -5.63 -8.26 -11.80
CA PRO A 237 -5.62 -8.30 -10.35
C PRO A 237 -5.61 -6.87 -9.79
N ILE A 238 -6.36 -6.67 -8.73
CA ILE A 238 -6.41 -5.46 -7.92
C ILE A 238 -5.56 -5.71 -6.68
N PHE A 239 -4.50 -4.92 -6.53
CA PHE A 239 -3.59 -4.99 -5.39
C PHE A 239 -4.05 -4.03 -4.28
N PRO A 240 -3.63 -4.28 -3.02
CA PRO A 240 -3.99 -3.43 -1.91
C PRO A 240 -3.38 -2.05 -2.10
N ASN A 241 -4.21 -1.00 -2.02
CA ASN A 241 -3.77 0.39 -2.03
C ASN A 241 -3.35 0.89 -0.63
N GLY A 242 -3.52 0.06 0.40
CA GLY A 242 -2.91 0.29 1.71
C GLY A 242 -2.72 -1.01 2.49
N ILE A 243 -1.57 -1.18 3.10
CA ILE A 243 -1.21 -2.31 3.96
C ILE A 243 -0.74 -1.73 5.29
N ARG A 244 -1.33 -2.15 6.40
CA ARG A 244 -1.06 -1.56 7.73
C ARG A 244 -0.84 -2.65 8.76
N LEU A 245 0.12 -2.46 9.65
CA LEU A 245 0.37 -3.35 10.77
C LEU A 245 -0.32 -2.79 12.02
N THR A 246 -1.01 -3.66 12.74
CA THR A 246 -1.51 -3.35 14.08
C THR A 246 -0.86 -4.29 15.08
N ASN A 247 -0.45 -3.75 16.23
CA ASN A 247 0.33 -4.47 17.22
C ASN A 247 -0.20 -4.21 18.63
N THR A 248 -0.53 -5.27 19.37
CA THR A 248 -0.99 -5.19 20.76
C THR A 248 0.01 -4.57 21.72
N SER A 249 1.31 -4.85 21.56
CA SER A 249 2.37 -4.31 22.43
C SER A 249 2.60 -2.82 22.24
N SER A 250 2.12 -2.25 21.13
CA SER A 250 2.19 -0.83 20.82
C SER A 250 0.83 -0.33 20.34
N ALA A 251 -0.19 -0.46 21.19
CA ALA A 251 -1.58 -0.37 20.76
C ALA A 251 -1.99 0.97 20.13
N ASP A 252 -1.33 2.06 20.53
CA ASP A 252 -1.57 3.42 20.02
C ASP A 252 -0.62 3.81 18.87
N SER A 253 0.29 2.91 18.46
CA SER A 253 1.22 3.16 17.37
C SER A 253 0.57 2.80 16.03
N ASN A 254 0.79 3.66 15.03
CA ASN A 254 0.47 3.39 13.65
C ASN A 254 1.76 3.05 12.89
N SER A 255 1.77 1.96 12.12
CA SER A 255 2.87 1.62 11.23
C SER A 255 2.99 2.52 10.00
N GLY A 256 1.93 3.27 9.69
CA GLY A 256 1.71 3.84 8.36
C GLY A 256 1.42 2.75 7.34
N ASN A 257 1.45 3.15 6.06
CA ASN A 257 1.42 2.20 4.96
C ASN A 257 2.75 1.44 4.89
N VAL A 258 2.71 0.11 4.86
CA VAL A 258 3.87 -0.77 4.72
C VAL A 258 3.77 -1.58 3.42
N TYR A 259 4.82 -2.31 3.08
CA TYR A 259 4.81 -3.26 1.94
C TYR A 259 5.37 -4.62 2.33
N SER A 260 5.71 -4.79 3.61
CA SER A 260 6.10 -6.06 4.20
C SER A 260 5.04 -6.47 5.22
N PRO A 261 3.94 -7.11 4.78
CA PRO A 261 2.97 -7.68 5.69
C PRO A 261 3.60 -8.55 6.76
N VAL A 262 3.13 -8.41 7.99
CA VAL A 262 3.50 -9.28 9.11
C VAL A 262 2.24 -9.78 9.80
N ALA A 263 2.14 -11.10 9.96
CA ALA A 263 1.14 -11.74 10.79
C ALA A 263 1.85 -12.64 11.81
N SER A 264 1.72 -12.33 13.09
CA SER A 264 2.33 -13.14 14.14
C SER A 264 1.50 -13.13 15.41
N GLN A 265 1.51 -14.26 16.12
CA GLN A 265 0.95 -14.36 17.44
C GLN A 265 1.98 -15.02 18.35
N LYS A 266 2.24 -14.42 19.51
CA LYS A 266 3.09 -14.95 20.55
C LYS A 266 2.51 -14.58 21.91
N GLU A 267 1.90 -15.55 22.57
CA GLU A 267 1.17 -15.34 23.83
C GLU A 267 0.09 -14.26 23.66
N ASN A 268 0.19 -13.15 24.39
CA ASN A 268 -0.73 -12.01 24.30
C ASN A 268 -0.28 -10.96 23.28
N ASP A 269 0.86 -11.16 22.61
CA ASP A 269 1.36 -10.25 21.59
C ASP A 269 0.92 -10.70 20.19
N HIS A 270 0.14 -9.86 19.53
CA HIS A 270 -0.40 -10.06 18.21
C HIS A 270 0.06 -8.92 17.30
N VAL A 271 0.59 -9.30 16.14
CA VAL A 271 0.80 -8.41 15.01
C VAL A 271 -0.09 -8.91 13.89
N ASN A 272 -1.01 -8.05 13.43
CA ASN A 272 -1.90 -8.36 12.30
C ASN A 272 -1.63 -7.37 11.16
N THR A 273 -1.84 -7.82 9.93
CA THR A 273 -1.79 -6.95 8.75
C THR A 273 -3.19 -6.70 8.22
N ILE A 274 -3.53 -5.44 7.98
CA ILE A 274 -4.76 -5.03 7.32
C ILE A 274 -4.44 -4.56 5.89
N PHE A 275 -5.12 -5.13 4.92
CA PHE A 275 -5.06 -4.80 3.50
C PHE A 275 -6.31 -4.04 3.11
N THR A 276 -6.16 -2.84 2.55
CA THR A 276 -7.23 -2.03 1.99
C THR A 276 -7.17 -2.10 0.48
N PHE A 277 -8.33 -2.25 -0.17
CA PHE A 277 -8.49 -2.31 -1.62
C PHE A 277 -9.53 -1.28 -2.06
N ASP A 278 -9.26 -0.59 -3.16
CA ASP A 278 -10.27 0.19 -3.87
C ASP A 278 -10.95 -0.71 -4.92
N VAL A 279 -12.17 -1.17 -4.63
CA VAL A 279 -12.88 -2.12 -5.51
C VAL A 279 -13.77 -1.37 -6.48
N PRO A 280 -13.61 -1.54 -7.81
CA PRO A 280 -14.46 -0.89 -8.79
C PRO A 280 -15.88 -1.43 -8.72
N GLN A 281 -16.83 -0.66 -9.25
CA GLN A 281 -18.19 -1.14 -9.39
C GLN A 281 -18.20 -2.32 -10.37
N VAL A 282 -18.57 -3.50 -9.87
CA VAL A 282 -18.77 -4.70 -10.68
C VAL A 282 -20.23 -5.13 -10.63
N THR A 283 -20.87 -5.15 -11.80
CA THR A 283 -22.23 -5.64 -11.96
C THR A 283 -22.17 -7.14 -12.23
N ASP A 284 -22.85 -7.93 -11.40
CA ASP A 284 -23.15 -9.36 -11.62
C ASP A 284 -21.96 -10.33 -11.55
N LYS A 285 -20.78 -9.90 -11.07
CA LYS A 285 -19.61 -10.76 -10.87
C LYS A 285 -19.29 -10.99 -9.40
N GLY A 286 -18.84 -12.20 -9.09
CA GLY A 286 -18.27 -12.53 -7.78
C GLY A 286 -16.81 -12.08 -7.72
N CYS A 287 -16.38 -11.58 -6.57
CA CYS A 287 -14.98 -11.23 -6.33
C CYS A 287 -14.28 -12.48 -5.82
N GLN A 288 -13.02 -12.65 -6.23
CA GLN A 288 -12.14 -13.63 -5.60
C GLN A 288 -11.01 -12.90 -4.92
N LEU A 289 -10.80 -13.25 -3.65
CA LEU A 289 -9.64 -12.84 -2.91
C LEU A 289 -8.63 -13.98 -2.98
N HIS A 290 -7.44 -13.66 -3.45
CA HIS A 290 -6.33 -14.59 -3.61
C HIS A 290 -5.22 -14.19 -2.66
N PHE A 291 -4.61 -15.19 -2.06
CA PHE A 291 -3.39 -15.07 -1.31
C PHE A 291 -2.41 -16.06 -1.92
N HIS A 292 -1.38 -15.54 -2.58
CA HIS A 292 -0.35 -16.36 -3.22
C HIS A 292 0.99 -15.97 -2.64
N ILE A 293 1.73 -16.96 -2.15
CA ILE A 293 3.12 -16.77 -1.81
C ILE A 293 3.88 -18.00 -2.32
N ASP A 294 4.98 -17.84 -3.03
CA ASP A 294 5.84 -18.96 -3.44
C ASP A 294 7.33 -18.69 -3.17
N ASN A 295 8.20 -19.67 -3.42
CA ASN A 295 9.63 -19.52 -3.11
C ASN A 295 10.41 -18.57 -4.04
N HIS A 296 9.75 -17.95 -5.03
CA HIS A 296 10.29 -16.89 -5.87
C HIS A 296 10.08 -15.51 -5.23
N GLY A 297 9.08 -15.32 -4.37
CA GLY A 297 8.92 -14.12 -3.55
C GLY A 297 10.03 -13.98 -2.51
N PHE A 298 10.92 -12.99 -2.66
CA PHE A 298 12.05 -12.81 -1.75
C PHE A 298 11.82 -11.64 -0.78
N PRO A 299 12.25 -11.76 0.49
CA PRO A 299 12.30 -12.96 1.34
C PRO A 299 10.95 -13.27 2.01
N ILE A 300 10.56 -14.54 2.02
CA ILE A 300 9.45 -15.06 2.83
C ILE A 300 9.99 -15.73 4.09
N ASN A 301 9.42 -15.37 5.23
CA ASN A 301 9.72 -15.99 6.51
C ASN A 301 8.42 -16.51 7.13
N VAL A 302 8.27 -17.83 7.14
CA VAL A 302 7.17 -18.52 7.81
C VAL A 302 7.71 -19.35 8.96
N ASN A 303 7.15 -19.16 10.16
CA ASN A 303 7.38 -20.03 11.30
C ASN A 303 6.05 -20.55 11.86
N GLY A 304 6.12 -21.74 12.46
CA GLY A 304 5.00 -22.37 13.13
C GLY A 304 5.31 -23.80 13.53
N PRO A 305 4.37 -24.50 14.16
CA PRO A 305 4.55 -25.90 14.52
C PRO A 305 4.94 -26.73 13.29
N ASN A 306 6.07 -27.44 13.38
CA ASN A 306 6.63 -28.24 12.27
C ASN A 306 6.99 -27.44 11.01
N GLY A 307 7.29 -26.14 11.14
CA GLY A 307 7.65 -25.28 10.00
C GLY A 307 6.43 -24.79 9.18
N VAL A 308 5.23 -24.95 9.72
CA VAL A 308 3.97 -24.52 9.09
C VAL A 308 3.27 -23.52 9.99
N GLY A 309 3.04 -22.31 9.49
CA GLY A 309 2.22 -21.30 10.15
C GLY A 309 0.75 -21.44 9.73
N GLU A 310 -0.16 -21.24 10.68
CA GLU A 310 -1.61 -21.21 10.45
C GLU A 310 -2.15 -19.77 10.54
N PHE A 311 -2.92 -19.35 9.54
CA PHE A 311 -3.39 -17.97 9.35
C PHE A 311 -4.88 -17.90 9.01
N ASN A 312 -5.53 -16.84 9.47
CA ASN A 312 -6.91 -16.49 9.14
C ASN A 312 -6.96 -15.17 8.37
N LEU A 313 -7.90 -15.09 7.44
CA LEU A 313 -8.32 -13.83 6.81
C LEU A 313 -9.71 -13.44 7.33
N TYR A 314 -9.85 -12.18 7.72
CA TYR A 314 -11.12 -11.59 8.15
C TYR A 314 -11.54 -10.45 7.26
N ASN A 315 -12.85 -10.29 7.07
CA ASN A 315 -13.43 -9.06 6.52
C ASN A 315 -13.72 -8.07 7.66
N LEU A 316 -13.40 -6.79 7.45
CA LEU A 316 -13.49 -5.73 8.47
C LEU A 316 -14.71 -4.84 8.30
N SER A 317 -15.20 -4.27 9.41
CA SER A 317 -16.42 -3.44 9.45
C SER A 317 -16.29 -2.07 8.81
N SER A 318 -15.08 -1.59 8.62
CA SER A 318 -14.75 -0.30 8.01
C SER A 318 -13.37 -0.36 7.39
N VAL A 319 -13.10 0.61 6.52
CA VAL A 319 -11.81 0.78 5.87
C VAL A 319 -10.76 1.21 6.88
N ALA A 320 -9.59 0.58 6.88
CA ALA A 320 -8.44 1.04 7.63
C ALA A 320 -7.72 2.18 6.89
N ASP A 321 -7.28 3.19 7.65
CA ASP A 321 -6.67 4.43 7.19
C ASP A 321 -5.37 4.77 7.96
N ASP A 322 -4.77 5.92 7.66
CA ASP A 322 -3.51 6.39 8.28
C ASP A 322 -3.67 6.82 9.75
N SER A 323 -4.83 6.62 10.36
CA SER A 323 -5.06 6.76 11.80
C SER A 323 -5.30 5.41 12.49
N THR A 324 -5.35 4.32 11.74
CA THR A 324 -5.62 2.97 12.27
C THR A 324 -4.44 2.44 13.07
N THR A 325 -4.72 2.05 14.30
CA THR A 325 -3.83 1.42 15.28
C THR A 325 -4.54 0.18 15.83
N TRP A 326 -3.92 -0.54 16.76
CA TRP A 326 -4.61 -1.62 17.47
C TRP A 326 -5.79 -1.09 18.31
N ALA A 327 -5.63 0.08 18.95
CA ALA A 327 -6.61 0.64 19.87
C ALA A 327 -7.93 1.08 19.19
N ASN A 328 -7.89 1.45 17.92
CA ASN A 328 -9.06 1.82 17.10
C ASN A 328 -9.25 0.90 15.88
N HIS A 329 -8.70 -0.31 15.94
CA HIS A 329 -8.78 -1.32 14.90
C HIS A 329 -10.24 -1.60 14.46
N PRO A 330 -10.57 -1.61 13.16
CA PRO A 330 -11.91 -1.96 12.67
C PRO A 330 -12.38 -3.33 13.17
N ASN A 331 -13.65 -3.50 13.49
CA ASN A 331 -14.12 -4.79 14.00
C ASN A 331 -14.10 -5.87 12.90
N ARG A 332 -13.67 -7.10 13.24
CA ARG A 332 -13.82 -8.27 12.36
C ARG A 332 -15.30 -8.61 12.22
N ILE A 333 -15.84 -8.63 11.01
CA ILE A 333 -17.24 -9.03 10.73
C ILE A 333 -17.33 -10.55 10.55
N ALA A 334 -16.43 -11.11 9.75
CA ALA A 334 -16.47 -12.52 9.36
C ALA A 334 -15.07 -13.06 9.08
N GLU A 335 -14.80 -14.30 9.48
CA GLU A 335 -13.68 -15.10 8.97
C GLU A 335 -14.03 -15.51 7.54
N ILE A 336 -13.25 -15.06 6.56
CA ILE A 336 -13.44 -15.37 5.14
C ILE A 336 -12.53 -16.51 4.68
N GLY A 337 -11.55 -16.87 5.50
CA GLY A 337 -10.62 -17.92 5.16
C GLY A 337 -9.69 -18.33 6.28
N ARG A 338 -9.21 -19.56 6.15
CA ARG A 338 -8.17 -20.17 6.96
C ARG A 338 -7.26 -20.96 6.06
N PHE A 339 -5.96 -20.76 6.19
CA PHE A 339 -4.96 -21.46 5.40
C PHE A 339 -3.65 -21.60 6.17
N ASN A 340 -2.79 -22.48 5.64
CA ASN A 340 -1.50 -22.78 6.21
C ASN A 340 -0.43 -22.38 5.21
N CYS A 341 0.67 -21.81 5.71
CA CYS A 341 1.84 -21.50 4.90
C CYS A 341 3.08 -22.18 5.46
N SER A 342 4.03 -22.43 4.58
CA SER A 342 5.36 -22.93 4.94
C SER A 342 6.43 -22.03 4.32
N SER A 343 7.70 -22.32 4.57
CA SER A 343 8.81 -21.65 3.86
C SER A 343 8.80 -21.88 2.35
N ASN A 344 8.03 -22.83 1.83
CA ASN A 344 7.85 -23.06 0.39
C ASN A 344 6.66 -22.26 -0.19
N GLY A 345 6.02 -21.41 0.61
CA GLY A 345 4.84 -20.66 0.20
C GLY A 345 3.50 -21.34 0.54
N CYS A 346 2.43 -20.79 -0.04
CA CYS A 346 1.05 -21.24 0.05
C CYS A 346 0.17 -20.53 -0.99
N ASP A 347 -0.91 -21.22 -1.36
CA ASP A 347 -1.96 -20.71 -2.22
C ASP A 347 -3.30 -20.79 -1.50
N TYR A 348 -4.04 -19.69 -1.51
CA TYR A 348 -5.40 -19.65 -1.01
C TYR A 348 -6.28 -18.74 -1.87
N THR A 349 -7.43 -19.24 -2.28
CA THR A 349 -8.43 -18.47 -3.03
C THR A 349 -9.78 -18.64 -2.36
N THR A 350 -10.52 -17.55 -2.19
CA THR A 350 -11.89 -17.59 -1.69
C THR A 350 -12.79 -16.63 -2.44
N ASN A 351 -14.05 -17.03 -2.63
CA ASN A 351 -15.06 -16.14 -3.18
C ASN A 351 -15.56 -15.19 -2.08
N ILE A 352 -15.62 -13.91 -2.39
CA ILE A 352 -16.12 -12.85 -1.52
C ILE A 352 -17.20 -12.04 -2.23
N THR A 353 -18.07 -11.40 -1.44
CA THR A 353 -19.08 -10.50 -1.98
C THR A 353 -18.43 -9.18 -2.36
N CYS A 354 -18.47 -8.81 -3.64
CA CYS A 354 -18.07 -7.49 -4.08
C CYS A 354 -19.01 -6.41 -3.53
N PRO A 355 -18.52 -5.20 -3.22
CA PRO A 355 -19.40 -4.06 -3.06
C PRO A 355 -20.13 -3.78 -4.38
N SER A 356 -21.41 -3.42 -4.29
CA SER A 356 -22.27 -3.13 -5.46
C SER A 356 -21.95 -1.79 -6.15
N SER A 357 -21.05 -1.01 -5.57
CA SER A 357 -20.60 0.30 -6.02
C SER A 357 -19.11 0.44 -5.75
N TYR A 358 -18.46 1.43 -6.38
CA TYR A 358 -17.07 1.76 -6.08
C TYR A 358 -16.92 2.02 -4.58
N GLN A 359 -16.17 1.17 -3.88
CA GLN A 359 -16.02 1.24 -2.43
C GLN A 359 -14.68 0.64 -2.02
N ALA A 360 -14.04 1.30 -1.06
CA ALA A 360 -12.89 0.73 -0.39
C ALA A 360 -13.32 -0.36 0.62
N VAL A 361 -12.61 -1.48 0.64
CA VAL A 361 -12.84 -2.58 1.59
C VAL A 361 -11.53 -2.95 2.27
N SER A 362 -11.60 -3.52 3.48
CA SER A 362 -10.40 -3.96 4.20
C SER A 362 -10.51 -5.41 4.67
N TYR A 363 -9.41 -6.14 4.52
CA TYR A 363 -9.23 -7.50 5.00
C TYR A 363 -8.07 -7.58 5.98
N GLU A 364 -8.17 -8.42 7.00
CA GLU A 364 -7.13 -8.58 8.01
C GLU A 364 -6.56 -10.00 7.97
N LEU A 365 -5.24 -10.10 7.82
CA LEU A 365 -4.47 -11.33 7.99
C LEU A 365 -3.96 -11.41 9.43
N SER A 366 -4.29 -12.52 10.10
CA SER A 366 -3.94 -12.76 11.49
C SER A 366 -3.40 -14.18 11.69
N ALA A 367 -2.40 -14.32 12.54
CA ALA A 367 -1.90 -15.61 12.98
C ALA A 367 -2.92 -16.30 13.92
N ILE A 368 -3.03 -17.63 13.83
CA ILE A 368 -3.97 -18.42 14.66
C ILE A 368 -3.32 -18.96 15.93
N THR A 369 -2.04 -19.36 15.82
CA THR A 369 -1.32 -20.05 16.91
C THR A 369 -0.19 -19.18 17.44
N ASP A 370 0.19 -19.37 18.71
CA ASP A 370 1.29 -18.66 19.39
C ASP A 370 2.70 -18.88 18.79
N LYS A 371 2.78 -19.65 17.70
CA LYS A 371 4.02 -19.91 16.96
C LYS A 371 3.90 -19.55 15.49
N SER A 372 2.70 -19.24 15.00
CA SER A 372 2.47 -18.79 13.63
C SER A 372 3.12 -17.42 13.46
N TYR A 373 4.03 -17.33 12.51
CA TYR A 373 4.65 -16.10 12.06
C TYR A 373 4.73 -16.14 10.54
N LEU A 374 4.40 -15.03 9.90
CA LEU A 374 4.54 -14.82 8.48
C LEU A 374 5.01 -13.40 8.26
N ASN A 375 6.04 -13.25 7.45
CA ASN A 375 6.52 -11.99 6.90
C ASN A 375 6.92 -12.22 5.46
N TYR A 376 6.49 -11.36 4.56
CA TYR A 376 6.77 -11.41 3.13
C TYR A 376 6.70 -9.99 2.56
N PHE A 377 7.00 -9.83 1.28
CA PHE A 377 6.82 -8.59 0.55
C PHE A 377 5.66 -8.71 -0.43
N GLU A 378 4.82 -7.67 -0.50
CA GLU A 378 3.77 -7.59 -1.50
C GLU A 378 4.40 -7.22 -2.87
N GLU A 379 4.27 -8.10 -3.87
CA GLU A 379 4.79 -7.93 -5.22
C GLU A 379 3.71 -8.18 -6.28
N THR A 380 3.82 -7.49 -7.42
CA THR A 380 2.85 -7.61 -8.52
C THR A 380 3.37 -8.46 -9.68
N ASN A 381 4.69 -8.72 -9.73
CA ASN A 381 5.32 -9.53 -10.76
C ASN A 381 6.67 -10.15 -10.29
N PRO A 382 6.71 -11.45 -9.94
CA PRO A 382 5.56 -12.35 -9.84
C PRO A 382 4.55 -11.84 -8.80
N VAL A 383 3.30 -12.28 -8.92
CA VAL A 383 2.24 -11.84 -8.02
C VAL A 383 2.44 -12.51 -6.66
N GLU A 384 2.93 -11.78 -5.67
CA GLU A 384 3.15 -12.26 -4.30
C GLU A 384 2.33 -11.42 -3.32
N GLY A 385 1.55 -12.09 -2.48
CA GLY A 385 0.73 -11.47 -1.45
C GLY A 385 -0.77 -11.59 -1.70
N LEU A 386 -1.53 -10.59 -1.26
CA LEU A 386 -2.99 -10.61 -1.23
C LEU A 386 -3.55 -9.73 -2.35
N TYR A 387 -4.22 -10.31 -3.33
CA TYR A 387 -4.84 -9.57 -4.43
C TYR A 387 -6.29 -9.99 -4.67
N LEU A 388 -7.05 -9.12 -5.34
CA LEU A 388 -8.46 -9.31 -5.64
C LEU A 388 -8.67 -9.38 -7.15
N THR A 389 -9.53 -10.29 -7.61
CA THR A 389 -9.98 -10.34 -9.01
C THR A 389 -11.49 -10.16 -9.11
N VAL A 390 -11.97 -9.42 -10.12
CA VAL A 390 -13.37 -9.02 -10.28
C VAL A 390 -14.06 -9.50 -11.56
#